data_AF-A0ABD5JMY0-F1
#
_entry.id   AF-A0ABD5JMY0-F1
#
_cell.length_a   1.000
_cell.length_b   1.000
_cell.length_c   1.000
_cell.angle_alpha   90.00
_cell.angle_beta   90.00
_cell.angle_gamma   90.00
#
_symmetry.space_group_name_H-M   'P 1'
#
loop_
_entity.id
_entity.type
_entity.pdbx_description
1 polymer ?
#
loop_
_entity_poly.entity_id
_entity_poly.type
_entity_poly.pdbx_seq_one_letter_code
_entity_poly.pdbx_strand_id
1 'polypeptide(L)'
;MRRFKLGISTAMGTAALAAGALALAPTASAVDPTTATLTADCGTYGSGLATLTATQSGTAATITLSSGAIKAPIDVPAGSVSSTLTLSKNGSGTATFTGNANPAIPTGSDVTTGPLKGTVAAGDVLEAKSLKLVIFGLITVNCTATSPQNPGPFTF
;
A
#
# COMPACT_ATOMS: atom_id res chain seq x y z
N MET A 1 14.54 31.26 75.24
CA MET A 1 15.64 30.93 74.31
C MET A 1 14.99 30.67 72.94
N ARG A 2 14.99 31.66 72.03
CA ARG A 2 15.93 31.86 70.91
C ARG A 2 15.76 30.81 69.77
N ARG A 3 14.93 31.20 68.78
CA ARG A 3 14.98 31.00 67.31
C ARG A 3 15.14 29.57 66.74
N PHE A 4 14.30 29.21 65.76
CA PHE A 4 14.70 29.09 64.34
C PHE A 4 13.45 29.02 63.43
N LYS A 5 13.40 29.94 62.44
CA LYS A 5 12.49 29.93 61.28
C LYS A 5 13.17 29.15 60.15
N LEU A 6 12.47 28.25 59.47
CA LEU A 6 12.61 27.89 58.05
C LEU A 6 11.37 27.02 57.74
N GLY A 7 10.34 27.53 57.06
CA GLY A 7 10.37 27.86 55.64
C GLY A 7 9.71 26.72 54.86
N ILE A 8 8.41 26.49 55.06
CA ILE A 8 7.63 25.50 54.29
C ILE A 8 6.93 26.28 53.18
N SER A 9 7.63 26.36 52.05
CA SER A 9 7.12 26.83 50.77
C SER A 9 5.88 26.04 50.38
N THR A 10 4.76 26.75 50.27
CA THR A 10 3.49 26.28 49.72
C THR A 10 3.66 25.99 48.22
N ALA A 11 3.93 24.73 47.88
CA ALA A 11 3.83 24.25 46.51
C ALA A 11 2.34 24.04 46.15
N MET A 12 1.63 25.13 45.90
CA MET A 12 0.38 25.09 45.15
C MET A 12 0.74 25.00 43.66
N GLY A 13 0.56 23.82 43.08
CA GLY A 13 0.90 23.56 41.69
C GLY A 13 0.12 22.38 41.14
N THR A 14 -1.17 22.61 40.88
CA THR A 14 -1.95 22.04 39.77
C THR A 14 -1.59 20.60 39.34
N ALA A 15 -2.14 19.60 40.03
CA ALA A 15 -2.32 18.26 39.44
C ALA A 15 -3.59 18.28 38.56
N ALA A 16 -3.49 18.95 37.41
CA ALA A 16 -4.54 19.00 36.41
C ALA A 16 -4.14 18.12 35.21
N LEU A 17 -4.97 17.12 34.92
CA LEU A 17 -5.16 16.50 33.61
C LEU A 17 -3.96 15.70 33.04
N ALA A 18 -3.66 14.55 33.64
CA ALA A 18 -3.07 13.42 32.92
C ALA A 18 -4.19 12.58 32.25
N ALA A 19 -4.99 13.23 31.41
CA ALA A 19 -5.97 12.59 30.52
C ALA A 19 -5.79 13.23 29.13
N GLY A 20 -4.58 13.16 28.61
CA GLY A 20 -4.21 13.82 27.36
C GLY A 20 -3.22 12.94 26.62
N ALA A 21 -3.60 12.56 25.41
CA ALA A 21 -2.84 11.75 24.47
C ALA A 21 -2.71 10.25 24.84
N LEU A 22 -3.84 9.54 24.89
CA LEU A 22 -3.93 8.43 23.94
C LEU A 22 -3.79 9.12 22.58
N ALA A 23 -2.56 9.16 22.08
CA ALA A 23 -2.32 9.46 20.68
C ALA A 23 -3.33 8.61 19.92
N LEU A 24 -4.26 9.27 19.23
CA LEU A 24 -4.98 8.64 18.14
C LEU A 24 -3.87 8.18 17.20
N ALA A 25 -3.34 6.98 17.45
CA ALA A 25 -2.80 6.15 16.41
C ALA A 25 -3.88 6.22 15.34
N PRO A 26 -3.56 6.72 14.13
CA PRO A 26 -4.55 6.84 13.08
C PRO A 26 -5.25 5.49 13.06
N THR A 27 -6.57 5.49 13.24
CA THR A 27 -7.36 4.28 13.06
C THR A 27 -7.07 3.88 11.63
N ALA A 28 -6.11 2.98 11.47
CA ALA A 28 -5.83 2.35 10.21
C ALA A 28 -7.13 1.60 9.94
N SER A 29 -8.00 2.20 9.13
CA SER A 29 -8.99 1.45 8.39
C SER A 29 -8.21 0.30 7.79
N ALA A 30 -8.44 -0.87 8.36
CA ALA A 30 -7.58 -2.01 8.13
C ALA A 30 -8.08 -2.57 6.81
N VAL A 31 -7.23 -2.49 5.79
CA VAL A 31 -7.52 -3.15 4.53
C VAL A 31 -7.60 -4.64 4.82
N ASP A 32 -8.78 -5.20 4.65
CA ASP A 32 -9.02 -6.61 4.83
C ASP A 32 -9.39 -7.26 3.49
N PRO A 33 -8.62 -8.27 3.05
CA PRO A 33 -7.35 -8.73 3.61
C PRO A 33 -6.19 -7.80 3.23
N THR A 34 -5.13 -7.70 4.04
CA THR A 34 -3.97 -6.85 3.69
C THR A 34 -3.18 -7.40 2.49
N THR A 35 -3.23 -8.72 2.30
CA THR A 35 -2.54 -9.41 1.20
C THR A 35 -3.51 -10.30 0.45
N ALA A 36 -3.52 -10.19 -0.88
CA ALA A 36 -4.30 -11.05 -1.75
C ALA A 36 -3.45 -11.56 -2.91
N THR A 37 -3.62 -12.83 -3.25
CA THR A 37 -2.96 -13.46 -4.40
C THR A 37 -3.93 -13.58 -5.56
N LEU A 38 -3.47 -13.37 -6.78
CA LEU A 38 -4.30 -13.48 -7.97
C LEU A 38 -3.42 -13.92 -9.14
N THR A 39 -3.98 -14.69 -10.07
CA THR A 39 -3.31 -15.01 -11.33
C THR A 39 -3.45 -13.87 -12.33
N ALA A 40 -2.34 -13.23 -12.70
CA ALA A 40 -2.31 -12.20 -13.73
C ALA A 40 -1.70 -12.76 -15.01
N ASP A 41 -2.31 -12.45 -16.15
CA ASP A 41 -1.80 -12.78 -17.49
C ASP A 41 -1.32 -11.51 -18.18
N CYS A 42 -0.03 -11.45 -18.48
CA CYS A 42 0.60 -10.31 -19.17
C CYS A 42 0.89 -10.63 -20.64
N GLY A 43 0.20 -11.61 -21.22
CA GLY A 43 0.38 -12.06 -22.60
C GLY A 43 1.82 -12.54 -22.88
N THR A 44 2.51 -11.84 -23.78
CA THR A 44 3.86 -12.20 -24.24
C THR A 44 4.95 -12.14 -23.17
N TYR A 45 4.70 -11.45 -22.06
CA TYR A 45 5.65 -11.34 -20.94
C TYR A 45 5.50 -12.48 -19.92
N GLY A 46 4.50 -13.34 -20.11
CA GLY A 46 4.19 -14.46 -19.23
C GLY A 46 2.97 -14.22 -18.36
N SER A 47 2.60 -15.26 -17.63
CA SER A 47 1.46 -15.25 -16.73
C SER A 47 1.75 -16.07 -15.48
N GLY A 48 1.10 -15.70 -14.38
CA GLY A 48 1.13 -16.50 -13.16
C GLY A 48 0.73 -15.72 -11.92
N LEU A 49 1.13 -16.25 -10.76
CA LEU A 49 0.70 -15.74 -9.46
C LEU A 49 1.36 -14.40 -9.14
N ALA A 50 0.52 -13.38 -8.98
CA ALA A 50 0.85 -12.08 -8.44
C ALA A 50 0.30 -11.96 -7.00
N THR A 51 1.14 -11.47 -6.11
CA THR A 51 0.79 -11.12 -4.73
C THR A 51 0.62 -9.62 -4.65
N LEU A 52 -0.56 -9.19 -4.20
CA LEU A 52 -0.90 -7.79 -3.99
C LEU A 52 -0.96 -7.55 -2.49
N THR A 53 -0.28 -6.50 -2.03
CA THR A 53 -0.31 -6.04 -0.64
C THR A 53 -0.90 -4.65 -0.63
N ALA A 54 -2.07 -4.50 -0.03
CA ALA A 54 -2.76 -3.23 0.08
C ALA A 54 -2.60 -2.67 1.49
N THR A 55 -2.32 -1.38 1.59
CA THR A 55 -2.15 -0.65 2.84
C THR A 55 -2.92 0.65 2.76
N GLN A 56 -3.56 1.06 3.85
CA GLN A 56 -4.34 2.29 3.91
C GLN A 56 -3.84 3.17 5.04
N SER A 57 -3.89 4.47 4.80
CA SER A 57 -3.57 5.50 5.77
C SER A 57 -4.57 6.63 5.60
N GLY A 58 -5.68 6.53 6.33
CA GLY A 58 -6.84 7.43 6.16
C GLY A 58 -7.51 7.22 4.80
N THR A 59 -7.52 8.26 3.96
CA THR A 59 -8.08 8.20 2.60
C THR A 59 -7.07 7.79 1.54
N ALA A 60 -5.78 7.70 1.88
CA ALA A 60 -4.74 7.27 0.97
C ALA A 60 -4.55 5.75 1.06
N ALA A 61 -4.60 5.07 -0.07
CA ALA A 61 -4.25 3.66 -0.17
C ALA A 61 -3.00 3.48 -1.01
N THR A 62 -2.25 2.44 -0.66
CA THR A 62 -1.01 2.07 -1.31
C THR A 62 -1.03 0.58 -1.61
N ILE A 63 -0.81 0.20 -2.87
CA ILE A 63 -0.77 -1.20 -3.29
C ILE A 63 0.65 -1.53 -3.73
N THR A 64 1.19 -2.65 -3.26
CA THR A 64 2.47 -3.20 -3.70
C THR A 64 2.20 -4.53 -4.37
N LEU A 65 2.84 -4.78 -5.51
CA LEU A 65 2.61 -5.95 -6.33
C LEU A 65 3.92 -6.70 -6.53
N SER A 66 3.91 -7.99 -6.31
CA SER A 66 5.06 -8.87 -6.49
C SER A 66 4.63 -10.10 -7.27
N SER A 67 5.30 -10.40 -8.37
CA SER A 67 5.01 -11.56 -9.22
C SER A 67 6.26 -12.41 -9.39
N GLY A 68 6.17 -13.66 -8.94
CA GLY A 68 7.28 -14.61 -9.08
C GLY A 68 7.30 -15.33 -10.43
N ALA A 69 6.17 -15.29 -11.15
CA ALA A 69 6.01 -15.97 -12.44
C ALA A 69 6.56 -15.15 -13.60
N ILE A 70 6.61 -13.82 -13.44
CA ILE A 70 7.12 -12.90 -14.45
C ILE A 70 8.55 -12.55 -14.08
N LYS A 71 9.48 -12.91 -14.96
CA LYS A 71 10.89 -12.56 -14.82
C LYS A 71 11.20 -11.34 -15.67
N ALA A 72 11.99 -10.40 -15.14
CA ALA A 72 12.44 -9.26 -15.92
C ALA A 72 13.37 -9.75 -17.05
N PRO A 73 13.05 -9.51 -18.34
CA PRO A 73 13.89 -9.94 -19.45
C PRO A 73 15.14 -9.07 -19.62
N ILE A 74 15.16 -7.91 -18.96
CA ILE A 74 16.23 -6.92 -18.99
C ILE A 74 16.46 -6.40 -17.56
N ASP A 75 17.61 -5.79 -17.33
CA ASP A 75 17.89 -5.05 -16.11
C ASP A 75 16.98 -3.82 -16.03
N VAL A 76 16.13 -3.80 -15.02
CA VAL A 76 15.21 -2.70 -14.76
C VAL A 76 15.76 -1.90 -13.58
N PRO A 77 16.22 -0.66 -13.79
CA PRO A 77 16.69 0.18 -12.72
C PRO A 77 15.55 0.50 -11.75
N ALA A 78 15.92 0.78 -10.50
CA ALA A 78 14.98 1.27 -9.53
C ALA A 78 14.30 2.55 -10.05
N GLY A 79 12.99 2.66 -9.87
CA GLY A 79 12.22 3.84 -10.26
C GLY A 79 11.92 4.00 -11.76
N SER A 80 12.24 2.99 -12.59
CA SER A 80 12.11 3.05 -14.05
C SER A 80 10.83 2.39 -14.60
N VAL A 81 10.00 1.81 -13.74
CA VAL A 81 8.74 1.15 -14.11
C VAL A 81 7.57 1.99 -13.66
N SER A 82 6.89 2.64 -14.61
CA SER A 82 5.62 3.30 -14.33
C SER A 82 4.50 2.26 -14.35
N SER A 83 3.96 1.95 -13.17
CA SER A 83 2.87 1.00 -12.99
C SER A 83 1.56 1.74 -12.77
N THR A 84 0.52 1.31 -13.47
CA THR A 84 -0.85 1.80 -13.35
C THR A 84 -1.75 0.59 -13.13
N LEU A 85 -2.19 0.41 -11.89
CA LEU A 85 -3.11 -0.65 -11.49
C LEU A 85 -4.53 -0.08 -11.48
N THR A 86 -5.43 -0.72 -12.21
CA THR A 86 -6.85 -0.39 -12.24
C THR A 86 -7.62 -1.47 -11.50
N LEU A 87 -8.32 -1.07 -10.45
CA LEU A 87 -9.20 -1.93 -9.68
C LEU A 87 -10.66 -1.52 -9.91
N SER A 88 -11.56 -2.50 -9.89
CA SER A 88 -12.99 -2.28 -9.84
C SER A 88 -13.39 -1.91 -8.41
N LYS A 89 -14.11 -0.80 -8.26
CA LYS A 89 -14.61 -0.29 -6.98
C LYS A 89 -16.09 -0.64 -6.85
N ASN A 90 -16.45 -1.47 -5.88
CA ASN A 90 -17.82 -1.88 -5.56
C ASN A 90 -18.63 -2.37 -6.80
N GLY A 91 -17.95 -3.08 -7.72
CA GLY A 91 -18.54 -3.68 -8.93
C GLY A 91 -18.94 -2.73 -10.07
N SER A 92 -19.00 -1.41 -9.84
CA SER A 92 -19.46 -0.42 -10.84
C SER A 92 -18.52 0.77 -11.03
N GLY A 93 -17.74 1.13 -10.01
CA GLY A 93 -16.70 2.16 -10.10
C GLY A 93 -15.33 1.58 -10.50
N THR A 94 -14.35 2.46 -10.70
CA THR A 94 -12.95 2.05 -10.82
C THR A 94 -12.07 2.94 -9.94
N ALA A 95 -11.03 2.35 -9.36
CA ALA A 95 -9.97 3.06 -8.69
C ALA A 95 -8.66 2.80 -9.41
N THR A 96 -7.93 3.87 -9.70
CA THR A 96 -6.65 3.79 -10.38
C THR A 96 -5.55 4.11 -9.38
N PHE A 97 -4.58 3.22 -9.32
CA PHE A 97 -3.40 3.34 -8.49
C PHE A 97 -2.20 3.48 -9.41
N THR A 98 -1.43 4.55 -9.24
CA THR A 98 -0.25 4.81 -10.05
C THR A 98 0.98 4.89 -9.17
N GLY A 99 2.09 4.42 -9.70
CA GLY A 99 3.35 4.47 -9.00
C GLY A 99 4.48 4.14 -9.94
N ASN A 100 5.57 4.88 -9.82
CA ASN A 100 6.82 4.63 -10.52
C ASN A 100 7.90 4.08 -9.58
N ALA A 101 7.52 3.64 -8.39
CA ALA A 101 8.43 3.03 -7.44
C ALA A 101 8.56 1.54 -7.76
N ASN A 102 9.77 1.11 -8.08
CA ASN A 102 10.16 -0.29 -8.17
C ASN A 102 11.59 -0.42 -7.65
N PRO A 103 11.95 -1.52 -6.97
CA PRO A 103 13.35 -1.83 -6.69
C PRO A 103 14.12 -2.08 -8.00
N ALA A 104 15.45 -2.08 -7.93
CA ALA A 104 16.25 -2.56 -9.05
C ALA A 104 15.97 -4.05 -9.24
N ILE A 105 15.47 -4.43 -10.41
CA ILE A 105 15.17 -5.82 -10.77
C ILE A 105 16.21 -6.25 -11.80
N PRO A 106 17.22 -7.03 -11.40
CA PRO A 106 18.18 -7.54 -12.35
C PRO A 106 17.53 -8.53 -13.30
N THR A 107 18.13 -8.70 -14.48
CA THR A 107 17.64 -9.65 -15.48
C THR A 107 17.44 -11.05 -14.86
N GLY A 108 16.29 -11.68 -15.14
CA GLY A 108 15.93 -13.00 -14.60
C GLY A 108 15.36 -13.00 -13.17
N SER A 109 15.27 -11.84 -12.52
CA SER A 109 14.67 -11.69 -11.19
C SER A 109 13.16 -11.50 -11.24
N ASP A 110 12.51 -11.79 -10.12
CA ASP A 110 11.07 -11.61 -9.94
C ASP A 110 10.66 -10.14 -10.07
N VAL A 111 9.56 -9.89 -10.78
CA VAL A 111 9.06 -8.53 -10.97
C VAL A 111 8.34 -8.08 -9.70
N THR A 112 8.83 -6.99 -9.11
CA THR A 112 8.18 -6.31 -7.98
C THR A 112 7.99 -4.84 -8.30
N THR A 113 6.77 -4.33 -8.11
CA THR A 113 6.42 -2.92 -8.35
C THR A 113 5.54 -2.37 -7.24
N GLY A 114 5.67 -1.08 -6.96
CA GLY A 114 5.01 -0.40 -5.86
C GLY A 114 6.01 0.21 -4.88
N PRO A 115 5.56 1.10 -3.97
CA PRO A 115 4.16 1.43 -3.66
C PRO A 115 3.41 2.22 -4.76
N LEU A 116 2.29 1.68 -5.24
CA LEU A 116 1.33 2.39 -6.09
C LEU A 116 0.37 3.18 -5.21
N LYS A 117 0.27 4.48 -5.41
CA LYS A 117 -0.58 5.38 -4.62
C LYS A 117 -1.95 5.52 -5.28
N GLY A 118 -3.00 5.49 -4.48
CA GLY A 118 -4.37 5.76 -4.90
C GLY A 118 -5.21 6.27 -3.74
N THR A 119 -6.45 6.64 -4.04
CA THR A 119 -7.39 7.17 -3.04
C THR A 119 -8.57 6.23 -2.90
N VAL A 120 -8.93 5.93 -1.66
CA VAL A 120 -10.04 5.03 -1.30
C VAL A 120 -10.87 5.66 -0.19
N ALA A 121 -12.14 5.31 -0.14
CA ALA A 121 -13.01 5.62 0.97
C ALA A 121 -13.23 4.35 1.81
N ALA A 122 -13.61 4.54 3.08
CA ALA A 122 -14.00 3.42 3.93
C ALA A 122 -15.26 2.74 3.39
N GLY A 123 -15.27 1.41 3.37
CA GLY A 123 -16.29 0.57 2.75
C GLY A 123 -16.09 0.28 1.26
N ASP A 124 -15.00 0.77 0.65
CA ASP A 124 -14.71 0.46 -0.75
C ASP A 124 -14.18 -0.96 -0.90
N VAL A 125 -14.91 -1.76 -1.69
CA VAL A 125 -14.47 -3.08 -2.14
C VAL A 125 -13.71 -2.92 -3.46
N LEU A 126 -12.46 -3.35 -3.48
CA LEU A 126 -11.52 -3.14 -4.56
C LEU A 126 -11.01 -4.46 -5.12
N GLU A 127 -11.38 -4.73 -6.36
CA GLU A 127 -11.03 -5.95 -7.07
C GLU A 127 -10.06 -5.64 -8.22
N ALA A 128 -8.88 -6.27 -8.20
CA ALA A 128 -7.88 -6.05 -9.24
C ALA A 128 -8.37 -6.52 -10.61
N LYS A 129 -8.37 -5.61 -11.60
CA LYS A 129 -8.90 -5.87 -12.94
C LYS A 129 -7.79 -5.93 -13.99
N SER A 130 -6.97 -4.88 -14.05
CA SER A 130 -5.86 -4.79 -14.98
C SER A 130 -4.71 -3.99 -14.40
N LEU A 131 -3.50 -4.32 -14.83
CA LEU A 131 -2.26 -3.68 -14.44
C LEU A 131 -1.48 -3.36 -15.70
N LYS A 132 -1.17 -2.08 -15.89
CA LYS A 132 -0.33 -1.60 -16.98
C LYS A 132 1.02 -1.20 -16.43
N LEU A 133 2.10 -1.83 -16.88
CA LEU A 133 3.47 -1.43 -16.56
C LEU A 133 4.09 -0.81 -17.80
N VAL A 134 4.79 0.30 -17.62
CA VAL A 134 5.54 0.98 -18.67
C VAL A 134 6.97 1.10 -18.20
N ILE A 135 7.85 0.29 -18.79
CA ILE A 135 9.28 0.22 -18.47
C ILE A 135 10.01 1.15 -19.43
N PHE A 136 10.79 2.10 -18.90
CA PHE A 136 11.53 3.10 -19.68
C PHE A 136 10.68 3.96 -20.64
N GLY A 137 9.36 3.97 -20.52
CA GLY A 137 8.46 4.66 -21.47
C GLY A 137 8.30 3.95 -22.83
N LEU A 138 9.02 2.85 -23.05
CA LEU A 138 9.12 2.16 -24.34
C LEU A 138 8.39 0.81 -24.32
N ILE A 139 8.55 0.04 -23.23
CA ILE A 139 7.97 -1.29 -23.12
C ILE A 139 6.69 -1.19 -22.31
N THR A 140 5.54 -1.36 -22.95
CA THR A 140 4.24 -1.42 -22.28
C THR A 140 3.83 -2.87 -22.10
N VAL A 141 3.68 -3.28 -20.84
CA VAL A 141 3.17 -4.58 -20.42
C VAL A 141 1.74 -4.35 -19.93
N ASN A 142 0.76 -4.94 -20.59
CA ASN A 142 -0.61 -4.99 -20.07
C ASN A 142 -0.86 -6.36 -19.47
N CYS A 143 -1.18 -6.38 -18.20
CA CYS A 143 -1.56 -7.55 -17.44
C CYS A 143 -3.05 -7.49 -17.11
N THR A 144 -3.75 -8.58 -17.29
CA THR A 144 -5.15 -8.74 -16.90
C THR A 144 -5.26 -9.78 -15.78
N ALA A 145 -6.11 -9.50 -14.81
CA ALA A 145 -6.47 -10.49 -13.80
C ALA A 145 -7.29 -11.61 -14.45
N THR A 146 -6.78 -12.84 -14.44
CA THR A 146 -7.50 -14.02 -14.95
C THR A 146 -8.15 -14.83 -13.83
N SER A 147 -7.77 -14.57 -12.58
CA SER A 147 -8.38 -15.19 -11.40
C SER A 147 -8.81 -14.13 -10.40
N PRO A 148 -9.88 -14.38 -9.62
CA PRO A 148 -10.25 -13.50 -8.53
C PRO A 148 -9.14 -13.46 -7.48
N GLN A 149 -9.08 -12.34 -6.76
CA GLN A 149 -8.17 -12.18 -5.65
C GLN A 149 -8.53 -13.13 -4.51
N ASN A 150 -7.52 -13.78 -3.93
CA ASN A 150 -7.67 -14.74 -2.86
C ASN A 150 -6.61 -14.50 -1.75
N PRO A 151 -7.02 -14.28 -0.49
CA PRO A 151 -8.41 -14.15 -0.02
C PRO A 151 -9.07 -12.87 -0.56
N GLY A 152 -10.34 -12.98 -1.00
CA GLY A 152 -11.29 -11.89 -1.29
C GLY A 152 -10.85 -10.68 -2.13
N PRO A 153 -11.77 -9.78 -2.48
CA PRO A 153 -11.43 -8.42 -2.89
C PRO A 153 -10.99 -7.58 -1.68
N PHE A 154 -10.14 -6.59 -1.90
CA PHE A 154 -9.67 -5.71 -0.83
C PHE A 154 -10.80 -4.81 -0.32
N THR A 155 -11.09 -4.84 0.98
CA THR A 155 -12.08 -3.95 1.60
C THR A 155 -11.35 -2.90 2.42
N PHE A 156 -11.50 -1.63 2.08
CA PHE A 156 -10.85 -0.47 2.70
C PHE A 156 -11.77 0.30 3.66
#